data_AF-A0A6J5CSF9-F1
#
_entry.id   AF-A0A6J5CSF9-F1
#
_cell.length_a   1.000
_cell.length_b   1.000
_cell.length_c   1.000
_cell.angle_alpha   90.00
_cell.angle_beta   90.00
_cell.angle_gamma   90.00
#
_symmetry.space_group_name_H-M   'P 1'
#
loop_
_entity.id
_entity.type
_entity.pdbx_description
1 polymer ?
#
loop_
_entity_poly.entity_id
_entity_poly.type
_entity_poly.pdbx_seq_one_letter_code
_entity_poly.pdbx_strand_id
1 'polypeptide(L)'
;MKRFIGPMMFLTAGTVYAVDLSGIPQNCQAPLAHDMEVANIPNLLELGANAARIISIKTLGGTEAYQYAPGLYRIDCSLIVHWSNGTTDYGYRFSMWQDKYGGLKGSYSPH
;
A
#
# COMPACT_ATOMS: atom_id res chain seq x y z
N MET A 1 29.35 -47.33 -34.07
CA MET A 1 28.94 -46.64 -32.83
C MET A 1 29.19 -45.14 -33.03
N LYS A 2 28.16 -44.31 -33.19
CA LYS A 2 28.27 -42.88 -33.51
C LYS A 2 27.68 -42.08 -32.33
N ARG A 3 28.50 -41.24 -31.69
CA ARG A 3 28.16 -40.54 -30.45
C ARG A 3 27.25 -39.34 -30.72
N PHE A 4 26.23 -39.21 -29.87
CA PHE A 4 25.31 -38.09 -29.73
C PHE A 4 26.04 -36.81 -29.30
N ILE A 5 25.70 -35.66 -29.90
CA ILE A 5 25.87 -34.33 -29.29
C ILE A 5 24.64 -33.50 -29.70
N GLY A 6 23.67 -33.39 -28.79
CA GLY A 6 22.55 -32.45 -28.92
C GLY A 6 22.93 -31.13 -28.23
N PRO A 7 22.55 -29.96 -28.80
CA PRO A 7 22.84 -28.68 -28.17
C PRO A 7 21.94 -28.48 -26.94
N MET A 8 22.57 -28.35 -25.78
CA MET A 8 21.93 -28.01 -24.51
C MET A 8 21.66 -26.49 -24.53
N MET A 9 20.41 -26.10 -24.78
CA MET A 9 19.98 -24.71 -24.59
C MET A 9 19.90 -24.42 -23.09
N PHE A 10 20.82 -23.61 -22.58
CA PHE A 10 20.71 -23.01 -21.26
C PHE A 10 19.68 -21.87 -21.33
N LEU A 11 18.45 -22.16 -20.90
CA LEU A 11 17.47 -21.15 -20.53
C LEU A 11 17.95 -20.50 -19.22
N THR A 12 18.53 -19.30 -19.30
CA THR A 12 18.71 -18.45 -18.12
C THR A 12 17.33 -17.99 -17.67
N ALA A 13 16.75 -18.72 -16.71
CA ALA A 13 15.63 -18.25 -15.94
C ALA A 13 16.10 -17.01 -15.16
N GLY A 14 15.83 -15.82 -15.70
CA GLY A 14 15.95 -14.58 -14.96
C GLY A 14 15.02 -14.69 -13.76
N THR A 15 15.60 -14.82 -12.57
CA THR A 15 14.87 -14.72 -11.31
C THR A 15 14.30 -13.31 -11.24
N VAL A 16 13.03 -13.17 -11.59
CA VAL A 16 12.24 -12.01 -11.21
C VAL A 16 12.25 -12.03 -9.69
N TYR A 17 13.04 -11.14 -9.08
CA TYR A 17 12.92 -10.88 -7.64
C TYR A 17 11.51 -10.36 -7.45
N ALA A 18 10.59 -11.25 -7.06
CA ALA A 18 9.27 -10.87 -6.62
C ALA A 18 9.51 -9.90 -5.46
N VAL A 19 9.21 -8.63 -5.71
CA VAL A 19 9.26 -7.61 -4.67
C VAL A 19 8.23 -8.04 -3.63
N ASP A 20 8.72 -8.52 -2.49
CA ASP A 20 7.87 -8.88 -1.37
C ASP A 20 7.33 -7.59 -0.77
N LEU A 21 6.19 -7.15 -1.29
CA LEU A 21 5.41 -6.03 -0.74
C LEU A 21 4.61 -6.52 0.47
N SER A 22 5.23 -7.24 1.40
CA SER A 22 4.57 -7.85 2.56
C SER A 22 3.75 -6.81 3.33
N GLY A 23 2.44 -6.76 3.06
CA GLY A 23 1.49 -5.84 3.69
C GLY A 23 1.36 -4.44 3.10
N ILE A 24 2.05 -4.06 2.01
CA ILE A 24 1.86 -2.76 1.34
C ILE A 24 1.16 -2.97 -0.01
N PRO A 25 0.06 -2.26 -0.31
CA PRO A 25 -0.64 -2.40 -1.59
C PRO A 25 0.21 -1.88 -2.75
N GLN A 26 0.07 -2.49 -3.93
CA GLN A 26 0.83 -2.10 -5.13
C GLN A 26 0.56 -0.65 -5.58
N ASN A 27 -0.66 -0.15 -5.37
CA ASN A 27 -1.07 1.20 -5.69
C ASN A 27 -2.36 1.56 -4.92
N CYS A 28 -2.76 2.83 -5.00
CA CYS A 28 -3.89 3.37 -4.25
C CYS A 28 -5.28 2.91 -4.73
N GLN A 29 -5.35 2.17 -5.84
CA GLN A 29 -6.58 1.60 -6.37
C GLN A 29 -6.69 0.10 -6.07
N ALA A 30 -5.65 -0.50 -5.46
CA ALA A 30 -5.69 -1.90 -5.07
C ALA A 30 -6.69 -2.10 -3.93
N PRO A 31 -7.46 -3.21 -3.91
CA PRO A 31 -8.41 -3.49 -2.82
C PRO A 31 -7.79 -3.42 -1.43
N LEU A 32 -6.55 -3.91 -1.29
CA LEU A 32 -5.80 -3.85 -0.03
C LEU A 32 -5.57 -2.41 0.46
N ALA A 33 -5.40 -1.42 -0.43
CA ALA A 33 -5.25 -0.03 -0.02
C ALA A 33 -6.52 0.46 0.70
N HIS A 34 -7.69 0.16 0.11
CA HIS A 34 -8.96 0.53 0.70
C HIS A 34 -9.20 -0.13 2.06
N ASP A 35 -8.94 -1.43 2.18
CA ASP A 35 -9.08 -2.16 3.44
C ASP A 35 -8.21 -1.54 4.54
N MET A 36 -6.97 -1.17 4.18
CA MET A 36 -6.05 -0.54 5.11
C MET A 36 -6.46 0.88 5.48
N GLU A 37 -7.00 1.67 4.56
CA GLU A 37 -7.53 3.01 4.85
C GLU A 37 -8.65 2.93 5.90
N VAL A 38 -9.65 2.08 5.67
CA VAL A 38 -10.78 1.88 6.58
C VAL A 38 -10.32 1.38 7.95
N ALA A 39 -9.36 0.46 7.98
CA ALA A 39 -8.86 -0.12 9.23
C ALA A 39 -7.93 0.82 10.02
N ASN A 40 -7.13 1.66 9.34
CA ASN A 40 -6.06 2.42 9.98
C ASN A 40 -6.39 3.89 10.21
N ILE A 41 -7.15 4.57 9.34
CA ILE A 41 -7.44 6.00 9.50
C ILE A 41 -8.04 6.33 10.87
N PRO A 42 -9.04 5.59 11.40
CA PRO A 42 -9.57 5.86 12.74
C PRO A 42 -8.51 5.74 13.84
N ASN A 43 -7.62 4.76 13.74
CA ASN A 43 -6.55 4.52 14.71
C ASN A 43 -5.48 5.62 14.64
N LEU A 44 -5.12 6.06 13.43
CA LEU A 44 -4.14 7.14 13.21
C LEU A 44 -4.63 8.49 13.72
N LEU A 45 -5.94 8.68 13.78
CA LEU A 45 -6.60 9.85 14.36
C LEU A 45 -6.96 9.68 15.84
N GLU A 46 -6.61 8.54 16.45
CA GLU A 46 -6.93 8.20 17.84
C GLU A 46 -8.43 8.33 18.18
N LEU A 47 -9.29 7.99 17.22
CA LEU A 47 -10.74 8.13 17.38
C LEU A 47 -11.29 7.12 18.39
N GLY A 48 -11.99 7.61 19.41
CA GLY A 48 -12.72 6.78 20.36
C GLY A 48 -13.99 6.14 19.77
N ALA A 49 -14.58 5.17 20.49
CA ALA A 49 -15.74 4.41 20.02
C ALA A 49 -17.00 5.25 19.67
N ASN A 50 -17.10 6.46 20.23
CA ASN A 50 -18.20 7.41 20.00
C ASN A 50 -17.86 8.49 18.95
N ALA A 51 -16.68 8.45 18.34
CA ALA A 51 -16.28 9.40 17.31
C ALA A 51 -17.06 9.19 16.00
N ALA A 52 -16.94 10.17 15.10
CA ALA A 52 -17.49 10.04 13.75
C ALA A 52 -16.88 8.82 13.04
N ARG A 53 -17.73 8.07 12.35
CA ARG A 53 -17.34 6.88 11.58
C ARG A 53 -17.16 7.24 10.12
N ILE A 54 -16.29 6.51 9.44
CA ILE A 54 -16.15 6.61 7.99
C ILE A 54 -17.42 6.03 7.35
N ILE A 55 -18.11 6.82 6.54
CA ILE A 55 -19.22 6.36 5.69
C ILE A 55 -18.68 5.82 4.37
N SER A 56 -17.74 6.56 3.77
CA SER A 56 -17.13 6.17 2.50
C SER A 56 -15.77 6.82 2.33
N ILE A 57 -14.92 6.15 1.55
CA ILE A 57 -13.60 6.64 1.12
C ILE A 57 -13.57 6.58 -0.39
N LYS A 58 -13.04 7.63 -1.02
CA LYS A 58 -12.76 7.67 -2.45
C LYS A 58 -11.31 8.08 -2.68
N THR A 59 -10.56 7.24 -3.36
CA THR A 59 -9.21 7.57 -3.82
C THR A 59 -9.27 8.56 -4.98
N LEU A 60 -8.64 9.72 -4.82
CA LEU A 60 -8.45 10.71 -5.88
C LEU A 60 -7.27 10.38 -6.79
N GLY A 61 -6.24 9.77 -6.22
CA GLY A 61 -5.00 9.43 -6.90
C GLY A 61 -3.90 9.15 -5.87
N GLY A 62 -2.68 8.96 -6.34
CA GLY A 62 -1.55 8.70 -5.47
C GLY A 62 -0.39 8.06 -6.21
N THR A 63 0.54 7.49 -5.45
CA THR A 63 1.69 6.78 -5.98
C THR A 63 1.41 5.28 -6.08
N GLU A 64 2.13 4.61 -6.99
CA GLU A 64 2.39 3.18 -6.82
C GLU A 64 3.30 2.98 -5.60
N ALA A 65 3.31 1.78 -5.02
CA ALA A 65 4.25 1.44 -3.96
C ALA A 65 5.68 1.64 -4.46
N TYR A 66 6.44 2.44 -3.71
CA TYR A 66 7.81 2.76 -4.04
C TYR A 66 8.73 2.46 -2.87
N GLN A 67 9.98 2.13 -3.19
CA GLN A 67 11.00 1.86 -2.20
C GLN A 67 11.53 3.19 -1.64
N TYR A 68 11.31 3.45 -0.35
CA TYR A 68 11.77 4.68 0.30
C TYR A 68 13.10 4.49 1.05
N ALA A 69 13.46 3.25 1.35
CA ALA A 69 14.75 2.82 1.88
C ALA A 69 15.02 1.37 1.43
N PRO A 70 16.28 0.87 1.45
CA PRO A 70 16.60 -0.47 0.99
C PRO A 70 15.71 -1.55 1.64
N GLY A 71 14.92 -2.24 0.82
CA GLY A 71 13.97 -3.27 1.25
C GLY A 71 12.68 -2.76 1.90
N LEU A 72 12.49 -1.44 2.04
CA LEU A 72 11.33 -0.85 2.71
C LEU A 72 10.48 -0.05 1.72
N TYR A 73 9.18 -0.33 1.74
CA TYR A 73 8.22 0.19 0.78
C TYR A 73 7.22 1.13 1.45
N ARG A 74 6.79 2.13 0.68
CA ARG A 74 5.79 3.13 1.06
C ARG A 74 4.80 3.34 -0.07
N ILE A 75 3.58 3.68 0.31
CA ILE A 75 2.55 4.18 -0.59
C ILE A 75 1.98 5.49 -0.03
N ASP A 76 1.60 6.39 -0.94
CA ASP A 76 0.96 7.66 -0.61
C ASP A 76 -0.29 7.88 -1.48
N CYS A 77 -1.46 7.97 -0.84
CA CYS A 77 -2.75 8.12 -1.49
C CYS A 77 -3.42 9.43 -1.09
N SER A 78 -4.05 10.12 -2.04
CA SER A 78 -4.92 11.26 -1.79
C SER A 78 -6.37 10.79 -1.79
N LEU A 79 -7.10 11.10 -0.73
CA LEU A 79 -8.42 10.55 -0.44
C LEU A 79 -9.46 11.67 -0.27
N ILE A 80 -10.71 11.32 -0.53
CA ILE A 80 -11.87 11.96 0.05
C ILE A 80 -12.46 10.99 1.08
N VAL A 81 -12.59 11.43 2.33
CA VAL A 81 -13.24 10.64 3.40
C VAL A 81 -14.51 11.35 3.85
N HIS A 82 -15.63 10.66 3.75
CA HIS A 82 -16.92 11.14 4.25
C HIS A 82 -17.19 10.54 5.63
N TRP A 83 -17.54 11.41 6.58
CA TRP A 83 -17.74 11.04 7.98
C TRP A 83 -19.21 11.09 8.40
N SER A 84 -19.57 10.29 9.41
CA SER A 84 -20.95 10.15 9.89
C SER A 84 -21.54 11.38 10.57
N ASN A 85 -20.71 12.33 10.97
CA ASN A 85 -21.12 13.64 11.51
C ASN A 85 -21.36 14.69 10.41
N GLY A 86 -21.24 14.30 9.13
CA GLY A 86 -21.41 15.19 7.97
C GLY A 86 -20.13 15.89 7.51
N THR A 87 -19.00 15.72 8.20
CA THR A 87 -17.73 16.30 7.73
C THR A 87 -17.18 15.51 6.55
N THR A 88 -16.39 16.20 5.71
CA THR A 88 -15.69 15.57 4.59
C THR A 88 -14.26 16.06 4.59
N ASP A 89 -13.32 15.12 4.63
CA ASP A 89 -11.90 15.39 4.45
C ASP A 89 -11.61 15.29 2.96
N TYR A 90 -11.43 16.43 2.30
CA TYR A 90 -11.19 16.47 0.87
C TYR A 90 -9.69 16.60 0.58
N GLY A 91 -9.14 15.66 -0.19
CA GLY A 91 -7.75 15.70 -0.64
C GLY A 91 -6.73 15.34 0.44
N TYR A 92 -7.16 14.76 1.56
CA TYR A 92 -6.25 14.35 2.63
C TYR A 92 -5.28 13.27 2.15
N ARG A 93 -4.05 13.32 2.67
CA ARG A 93 -3.01 12.35 2.34
C ARG A 93 -3.03 11.22 3.37
N PHE A 94 -3.25 10.01 2.88
CA PHE A 94 -3.02 8.77 3.59
C PHE A 94 -1.69 8.17 3.13
N SER A 95 -0.82 7.79 4.05
CA SER A 95 0.45 7.15 3.74
C SER A 95 0.62 5.90 4.57
N MET A 96 1.21 4.86 3.99
CA MET A 96 1.56 3.65 4.72
C MET A 96 2.93 3.15 4.31
N TRP A 97 3.68 2.63 5.28
CA TRP A 97 5.00 2.08 5.04
C TRP A 97 5.35 1.00 6.05
N GLN A 98 6.25 0.09 5.66
CA GLN A 98 6.87 -0.86 6.58
C GLN A 98 8.12 -0.21 7.17
N ASP A 99 8.26 -0.21 8.49
CA ASP A 99 9.48 0.23 9.15
C ASP A 99 10.58 -0.85 9.15
N LYS A 100 11.81 -0.46 9.50
CA LYS A 100 12.98 -1.35 9.53
C LYS A 100 12.88 -2.51 10.52
N TYR A 101 11.88 -2.51 11.41
CA TYR A 101 11.62 -3.57 12.38
C TYR A 101 10.50 -4.52 11.90
N GLY A 102 10.01 -4.33 10.67
CA GLY A 102 8.90 -5.10 10.11
C GLY A 102 7.52 -4.61 10.56
N GLY A 103 7.46 -3.49 11.30
CA GLY A 103 6.21 -2.91 11.77
C GLY A 103 5.53 -2.07 10.68
N LEU A 104 4.22 -2.24 10.52
CA LEU A 104 3.43 -1.44 9.60
C LEU A 104 3.09 -0.09 10.26
N LYS A 105 3.34 1.01 9.55
CA LYS A 105 3.14 2.39 9.99
C LYS A 105 2.28 3.15 8.99
N GLY A 106 1.72 4.26 9.42
CA GLY A 106 0.98 5.13 8.54
C GLY A 106 0.83 6.54 9.08
N SER A 107 0.29 7.41 8.24
CA SER A 107 -0.09 8.77 8.58
C SER A 107 -1.33 9.17 7.79
N TYR A 108 -2.17 10.02 8.39
CA TYR A 108 -3.33 10.61 7.75
C TYR A 108 -3.39 12.09 8.13
N SER A 109 -3.33 12.99 7.14
CA SER A 109 -3.28 14.43 7.41
C SER A 109 -3.85 15.26 6.26
N PRO A 110 -4.21 16.53 6.51
CA PRO A 110 -4.38 17.51 5.44
C PRO A 110 -3.10 17.57 4.58
N HIS A 111 -3.27 17.82 3.28
CA HIS A 111 -2.18 17.92 2.32
C HIS A 111 -1.51 19.30 2.34
#